data_AF-A0A950C5J8-F1
#
_entry.id   AF-A0A950C5J8-F1
#
_cell.length_a   1.000
_cell.length_b   1.000
_cell.length_c   1.000
_cell.angle_alpha   90.00
_cell.angle_beta   90.00
_cell.angle_gamma   90.00
#
_symmetry.space_group_name_H-M   'P 1'
#
loop_
_entity.id
_entity.type
_entity.pdbx_description
1 polymer ?
#
loop_
_entity_poly.entity_id
_entity_poly.type
_entity_poly.pdbx_seq_one_letter_code
_entity_poly.pdbx_strand_id
1 'polypeptide(L)'
;MTGGWHLQALLGSLGRLARQPVATLLTLLVIALALALPGALRLLVINAQAATGNFANAVDVSVYLKTDVPVAKAQQLAQSARARHDVAAVTLISADQGLADFREYSGFGDALTALKDNPLPHVLHVRPRADSSSAAALDSLRHYFSAWPEVDLVQVDSQWVMRFNAILEVLRR
;
A
#
# COMPACT_ATOMS: atom_id res chain seq x y z
N MET A 1 -25.05 -58.17 -9.50
CA MET A 1 -23.76 -58.80 -9.12
C MET A 1 -22.58 -58.19 -9.90
N THR A 2 -22.40 -56.86 -9.87
CA THR A 2 -21.43 -56.14 -10.73
C THR A 2 -20.32 -55.38 -9.96
N GLY A 3 -20.33 -55.35 -8.63
CA GLY A 3 -19.36 -54.58 -7.83
C GLY A 3 -17.92 -55.12 -7.80
N GLY A 4 -17.72 -56.43 -8.01
CA GLY A 4 -16.38 -57.05 -7.90
C GLY A 4 -15.42 -56.71 -9.04
N TRP A 5 -15.95 -56.53 -10.25
CA TRP A 5 -15.15 -56.25 -11.46
C TRP A 5 -14.54 -54.84 -11.42
N HIS A 6 -15.25 -53.88 -10.84
CA HIS A 6 -14.75 -52.52 -10.68
C HIS A 6 -13.63 -52.42 -9.64
N LEU A 7 -13.74 -53.18 -8.53
CA LEU A 7 -12.69 -53.24 -7.50
C LEU A 7 -11.42 -53.92 -8.03
N GLN A 8 -11.56 -55.02 -8.78
CA GLN A 8 -10.42 -55.70 -9.39
C GLN A 8 -9.75 -54.86 -10.49
N ALA A 9 -10.52 -54.09 -11.27
CA ALA A 9 -9.98 -53.16 -12.24
C ALA A 9 -9.23 -51.98 -11.57
N LEU A 10 -9.75 -51.46 -10.45
CA LEU A 10 -9.10 -50.43 -9.62
C LEU A 10 -7.78 -50.93 -9.02
N LEU A 11 -7.79 -52.11 -8.40
CA LEU A 11 -6.59 -52.71 -7.80
C LEU A 11 -5.56 -53.11 -8.87
N GLY A 12 -6.01 -53.60 -10.02
CA GLY A 12 -5.16 -53.96 -11.14
C GLY A 12 -4.49 -52.76 -11.83
N SER A 13 -5.15 -51.59 -11.87
CA SER A 13 -4.55 -50.34 -12.36
C SER A 13 -3.56 -49.73 -11.36
N LEU A 14 -3.87 -49.76 -10.06
CA LEU A 14 -2.96 -49.40 -8.96
C LEU A 14 -1.68 -50.25 -8.97
N GLY A 15 -1.80 -51.56 -9.22
CA GLY A 15 -0.65 -52.46 -9.35
C GLY A 15 0.23 -52.20 -10.58
N ARG A 16 -0.30 -51.64 -11.66
CA ARG A 16 0.48 -51.21 -12.84
C ARG A 16 1.24 -49.91 -12.60
N LEU A 17 0.64 -48.95 -11.89
CA LEU A 17 1.32 -47.72 -11.46
C LEU A 17 2.51 -48.03 -10.54
N ALA A 18 2.36 -48.99 -9.61
CA ALA A 18 3.44 -49.46 -8.75
C ALA A 18 4.60 -50.15 -9.49
N ARG A 19 4.35 -50.70 -10.69
CA ARG A 19 5.37 -51.33 -11.56
C ARG A 19 6.14 -50.33 -12.42
N GLN A 20 5.69 -49.09 -12.53
CA GLN A 20 6.40 -47.97 -13.18
C GLN A 20 6.58 -46.81 -12.19
N PRO A 21 7.37 -47.02 -11.12
CA PRO A 21 7.47 -46.08 -10.00
C PRO A 21 8.04 -44.72 -10.43
N VAL A 22 9.00 -44.71 -11.35
CA VAL A 22 9.64 -43.48 -11.85
C VAL A 22 8.66 -42.61 -12.63
N ALA A 23 7.88 -43.21 -13.56
CA ALA A 23 6.90 -42.48 -14.36
C ALA A 23 5.72 -41.97 -13.50
N THR A 24 5.31 -42.76 -12.51
CA THR A 24 4.25 -42.37 -11.56
C THR A 24 4.72 -41.26 -10.61
N LEU A 25 5.96 -41.31 -10.12
CA LEU A 25 6.56 -40.24 -9.32
C LEU A 25 6.69 -38.94 -10.11
N LEU A 26 7.14 -39.01 -11.36
CA LEU A 26 7.30 -37.82 -12.20
C LEU A 26 5.96 -37.13 -12.49
N THR A 27 4.91 -37.89 -12.78
CA THR A 27 3.56 -37.34 -12.99
C THR A 27 2.96 -36.77 -11.71
N LEU A 28 3.11 -37.45 -10.57
CA LEU A 28 2.70 -36.93 -9.26
C LEU A 28 3.45 -35.65 -8.89
N LEU A 29 4.75 -35.57 -9.16
CA LEU A 29 5.57 -34.39 -8.87
C LEU A 29 5.15 -33.20 -9.74
N VAL A 30 4.84 -33.42 -11.02
CA VAL A 30 4.32 -32.37 -11.90
C VAL A 30 2.96 -31.85 -11.42
N ILE A 31 2.03 -32.75 -11.04
CA ILE A 31 0.72 -32.36 -10.50
C ILE A 31 0.90 -31.60 -9.17
N ALA A 32 1.79 -32.09 -8.30
CA ALA A 32 2.09 -31.45 -7.02
C ALA A 32 2.70 -30.05 -7.23
N LEU A 33 3.63 -29.88 -8.17
CA LEU A 33 4.23 -28.59 -8.48
C LEU A 33 3.21 -27.62 -9.09
N ALA A 34 2.34 -28.11 -9.96
CA ALA A 34 1.26 -27.32 -10.57
C ALA A 34 0.26 -26.80 -9.53
N LEU A 35 -0.05 -27.58 -8.48
CA LEU A 35 -0.92 -27.18 -7.38
C LEU A 35 -0.21 -26.39 -6.29
N ALA A 36 1.08 -26.66 -6.06
CA ALA A 36 1.89 -25.97 -5.06
C ALA A 36 2.19 -24.53 -5.47
N LEU A 37 2.37 -24.25 -6.76
CA LEU A 37 2.69 -22.91 -7.25
C LEU A 37 1.64 -21.84 -6.89
N PRO A 38 0.33 -22.02 -7.15
CA PRO A 38 -0.69 -21.04 -6.75
C PRO A 38 -0.80 -20.92 -5.23
N GLY A 39 -0.63 -22.02 -4.49
CA GLY A 39 -0.62 -22.00 -3.02
C GLY A 39 0.58 -21.24 -2.44
N ALA A 40 1.78 -21.51 -2.96
CA ALA A 40 3.01 -20.86 -2.57
C ALA A 40 2.98 -19.36 -2.88
N LEU A 41 2.47 -18.97 -4.05
CA LEU A 41 2.26 -17.56 -4.41
C LEU A 41 1.30 -16.87 -3.43
N ARG A 42 0.17 -17.52 -3.11
CA ARG A 42 -0.78 -16.97 -2.12
C ARG A 42 -0.15 -16.78 -0.75
N LEU A 43 0.61 -17.76 -0.27
CA LEU A 43 1.32 -17.67 1.01
C LEU A 43 2.38 -16.57 1.00
N LEU A 44 3.11 -16.41 -0.11
CA LEU A 44 4.06 -15.31 -0.30
C LEU A 44 3.36 -13.95 -0.22
N VAL A 45 2.21 -13.79 -0.89
CA VAL A 45 1.45 -12.53 -0.87
C VAL A 45 0.96 -12.20 0.55
N ILE A 46 0.42 -13.18 1.30
CA ILE A 46 -0.07 -12.97 2.66
C ILE A 46 1.08 -12.61 3.61
N ASN A 47 2.21 -13.33 3.52
CA ASN A 47 3.38 -13.02 4.34
C ASN A 47 3.99 -11.66 3.96
N ALA A 48 4.02 -11.32 2.67
CA ALA A 48 4.47 -10.02 2.22
C ALA A 48 3.57 -8.91 2.75
N GLN A 49 2.23 -9.05 2.72
CA GLN A 49 1.30 -8.07 3.29
C GLN A 49 1.47 -7.92 4.81
N ALA A 50 1.72 -9.01 5.54
CA ALA A 50 1.98 -8.96 6.98
C ALA A 50 3.35 -8.31 7.29
N ALA A 51 4.36 -8.59 6.47
CA ALA A 51 5.72 -8.06 6.65
C ALA A 51 5.87 -6.61 6.18
N THR A 52 5.15 -6.18 5.15
CA THR A 52 5.11 -4.78 4.71
C THR A 52 4.25 -3.91 5.60
N GLY A 53 3.52 -4.50 6.55
CA GLY A 53 2.74 -3.76 7.54
C GLY A 53 1.61 -2.96 6.91
N ASN A 54 0.85 -2.29 7.76
CA ASN A 54 -0.44 -1.64 7.48
C ASN A 54 -0.40 -0.49 6.44
N PHE A 55 0.67 -0.34 5.66
CA PHE A 55 0.86 0.66 4.60
C PHE A 55 -0.19 0.57 3.49
N ALA A 56 -0.72 -0.61 3.18
CA ALA A 56 -1.80 -0.76 2.20
C ALA A 56 -3.12 -0.07 2.60
N ASN A 57 -3.28 0.29 3.87
CA ASN A 57 -4.44 1.02 4.40
C ASN A 57 -4.11 2.47 4.83
N ALA A 58 -2.85 2.89 4.70
CA ALA A 58 -2.39 4.23 5.05
C ALA A 58 -2.53 5.15 3.83
N VAL A 59 -3.77 5.55 3.56
CA VAL A 59 -4.00 6.67 2.64
C VAL A 59 -3.64 7.94 3.41
N ASP A 60 -2.47 8.48 3.13
CA ASP A 60 -2.04 9.73 3.75
C ASP A 60 -2.64 10.93 2.98
N VAL A 61 -2.87 12.02 3.72
CA VAL A 61 -3.42 13.28 3.22
C VAL A 61 -2.36 14.35 3.36
N SER A 62 -1.93 14.89 2.22
CA SER A 62 -0.92 15.95 2.13
C SER A 62 -1.61 17.31 2.05
N VAL A 63 -1.46 18.12 3.09
CA VAL A 63 -2.03 19.48 3.17
C VAL A 63 -0.92 20.49 2.95
N TYR A 64 -0.91 21.13 1.79
CA TYR A 64 0.03 22.18 1.41
C TYR A 64 -0.49 23.52 1.92
N LEU A 65 0.31 24.17 2.75
CA LEU A 65 0.02 25.51 3.24
C LEU A 65 0.40 26.55 2.19
N LYS A 66 -0.09 27.78 2.34
CA LYS A 66 0.39 28.91 1.56
C LYS A 66 1.85 29.22 1.91
N THR A 67 2.61 29.72 0.95
CA THR A 67 4.05 30.03 1.11
C THR A 67 4.34 31.17 2.08
N ASP A 68 3.36 32.01 2.38
CA ASP A 68 3.46 33.12 3.33
C ASP A 68 3.20 32.70 4.79
N VAL A 69 2.82 31.44 5.04
CA VAL A 69 2.50 30.94 6.38
C VAL A 69 3.79 30.76 7.18
N PRO A 70 3.96 31.44 8.33
CA PRO A 70 5.12 31.26 9.18
C PRO A 70 5.17 29.86 9.79
N VAL A 71 6.38 29.32 9.99
CA VAL A 71 6.58 27.99 10.59
C VAL A 71 5.88 27.83 11.95
N ALA A 72 5.85 28.89 12.78
CA ALA A 72 5.16 28.88 14.07
C ALA A 72 3.64 28.66 13.92
N LYS A 73 3.04 29.26 12.89
CA LYS A 73 1.62 29.06 12.55
C LYS A 73 1.40 27.66 11.97
N ALA A 74 2.30 27.17 11.12
CA ALA A 74 2.25 25.80 10.61
C ALA A 74 2.32 24.76 11.74
N GLN A 75 3.14 24.99 12.77
CA GLN A 75 3.20 24.14 13.97
C GLN A 75 1.89 24.17 14.76
N GLN A 76 1.25 25.34 14.91
CA GLN A 76 -0.07 25.44 15.55
C GLN A 76 -1.13 24.67 14.76
N LEU A 77 -1.15 24.83 13.43
CA LEU A 77 -2.06 24.08 12.55
C LEU A 77 -1.83 22.56 12.64
N ALA A 78 -0.57 22.13 12.72
CA ALA A 78 -0.24 20.72 12.94
C ALA A 78 -0.79 20.19 14.26
N GLN A 79 -0.71 20.97 15.35
CA GLN A 79 -1.29 20.59 16.65
C GLN A 79 -2.83 20.53 16.58
N SER A 80 -3.48 21.49 15.93
CA SER A 80 -4.92 21.48 15.70
C SER A 80 -5.38 20.28 14.87
N ALA A 81 -4.60 19.88 13.86
CA ALA A 81 -4.86 18.68 13.07
C ALA A 81 -4.76 17.41 13.92
N ARG A 82 -3.74 17.30 14.80
CA ARG A 82 -3.55 16.15 15.71
C ARG A 82 -4.66 15.99 16.73
N ALA A 83 -5.34 17.08 17.11
CA ALA A 83 -6.42 17.05 18.10
C ALA A 83 -7.71 16.40 17.57
N ARG A 84 -7.81 16.14 16.26
CA ARG A 84 -8.99 15.51 15.67
C ARG A 84 -9.03 14.01 15.95
N HIS A 85 -10.24 13.51 16.16
CA HIS A 85 -10.48 12.10 16.46
C HIS A 85 -10.23 11.15 15.29
N ASP A 86 -10.34 11.62 14.05
CA ASP A 86 -10.17 10.86 12.80
C ASP A 86 -8.71 10.85 12.27
N VAL A 87 -7.82 11.55 12.97
CA VAL A 87 -6.39 11.67 12.64
C VAL A 87 -5.56 10.81 13.59
N ALA A 88 -4.73 9.93 13.03
CA ALA A 88 -3.80 9.10 13.81
C ALA A 88 -2.47 9.80 14.08
N ALA A 89 -1.94 10.51 13.09
CA ALA A 89 -0.68 11.22 13.20
C ALA A 89 -0.63 12.43 12.25
N VAL A 90 0.18 13.43 12.61
CA VAL A 90 0.49 14.57 11.74
C VAL A 90 1.96 14.87 11.82
N THR A 91 2.63 14.91 10.67
CA THR A 91 4.02 15.31 10.53
C THR A 91 4.07 16.64 9.78
N LEU A 92 4.72 17.64 10.39
CA LEU A 92 5.00 18.90 9.70
C LEU A 92 6.34 18.76 8.98
N ILE A 93 6.32 18.99 7.68
CA ILE A 93 7.52 19.16 6.86
C ILE A 93 7.64 20.66 6.61
N SER A 94 8.67 21.27 7.20
CA SER A 94 8.95 22.69 6.96
C SER A 94 9.42 22.90 5.52
N ALA A 95 9.36 24.14 5.04
CA ALA A 95 9.78 24.48 3.69
C ALA A 95 11.28 24.21 3.53
N ASP A 96 12.07 24.51 4.57
CA ASP A 96 13.51 24.28 4.58
C ASP A 96 13.86 22.79 4.62
N GLN A 97 13.11 22.01 5.40
CA GLN A 97 13.27 20.55 5.43
C GLN A 97 12.89 19.95 4.08
N GLY A 98 11.74 20.35 3.51
CA GLY A 98 11.32 19.89 2.19
C GLY A 98 12.31 20.26 1.10
N LEU A 99 12.98 21.41 1.20
CA LEU A 99 14.03 21.82 0.27
C LEU A 99 15.29 20.98 0.43
N ALA A 100 15.68 20.66 1.67
CA ALA A 100 16.81 19.78 1.95
C ALA A 100 16.57 18.36 1.39
N ASP A 101 15.39 17.79 1.69
CA ASP A 101 14.98 16.49 1.18
C ASP A 101 14.93 16.50 -0.37
N PHE A 102 14.37 17.57 -0.96
CA PHE A 102 14.31 17.71 -2.40
C PHE A 102 15.70 17.77 -3.04
N ARG A 103 16.66 18.49 -2.45
CA ARG A 103 18.05 18.53 -2.94
C ARG A 103 18.71 17.16 -2.90
N GLU A 104 18.49 16.40 -1.83
CA GLU A 104 19.08 15.06 -1.65
C GLU A 104 18.53 14.05 -2.68
N TYR A 105 17.21 14.06 -2.91
CA TYR A 105 16.56 13.03 -3.73
C TYR A 105 16.44 13.37 -5.21
N SER A 106 16.41 14.66 -5.58
CA SER A 106 16.10 15.07 -6.96
C SER A 106 17.33 15.14 -7.87
N GLY A 107 18.54 15.16 -7.31
CA GLY A 107 19.78 15.36 -8.08
C GLY A 107 19.96 16.78 -8.63
N PHE A 108 19.07 17.73 -8.33
CA PHE A 108 19.12 19.13 -8.76
C PHE A 108 19.89 20.05 -7.80
N GLY A 109 20.74 19.50 -6.92
CA GLY A 109 21.44 20.24 -5.85
C GLY A 109 22.08 21.56 -6.33
N ASP A 110 22.83 21.51 -7.43
CA ASP A 110 23.54 22.69 -7.97
C ASP A 110 22.61 23.71 -8.65
N ALA A 111 21.52 23.26 -9.28
CA ALA A 111 20.53 24.13 -9.92
C ALA A 111 19.67 24.87 -8.88
N LEU A 112 19.46 24.25 -7.72
CA LEU A 112 18.72 24.84 -6.61
C LEU A 112 19.50 25.94 -5.87
N THR A 113 20.83 25.99 -6.04
CA THR A 113 21.68 27.07 -5.51
C THR A 113 21.44 28.40 -6.22
N ALA A 114 20.88 28.38 -7.43
CA ALA A 114 20.53 29.57 -8.19
C ALA A 114 19.21 30.23 -7.73
N LEU A 115 18.43 29.55 -6.89
CA LEU A 115 17.22 30.12 -6.30
C LEU A 115 17.59 31.10 -5.20
N LYS A 116 17.07 32.33 -5.30
CA LYS A 116 17.27 33.38 -4.30
C LYS A 116 16.49 33.12 -3.01
N ASP A 117 15.29 32.54 -3.13
CA ASP A 117 14.36 32.28 -2.03
C ASP A 117 13.78 30.86 -2.12
N ASN A 118 13.31 30.32 -1.00
CA ASN A 118 12.69 29.00 -0.92
C ASN A 118 11.27 29.02 -1.52
N PRO A 119 11.01 28.33 -2.65
CA PRO A 119 9.71 28.36 -3.30
C PRO A 119 8.72 27.36 -2.68
N LEU A 120 9.17 26.49 -1.78
CA LEU A 120 8.36 25.40 -1.25
C LEU A 120 7.47 25.89 -0.10
N PRO A 121 6.20 25.47 -0.06
CA PRO A 121 5.36 25.69 1.10
C PRO A 121 5.69 24.71 2.23
N HIS A 122 5.19 25.04 3.42
CA HIS A 122 5.08 24.07 4.50
C HIS A 122 4.02 23.01 4.16
N VAL A 123 4.27 21.75 4.52
CA VAL A 123 3.35 20.64 4.26
C VAL A 123 3.01 19.94 5.56
N LEU A 124 1.72 19.72 5.80
CA LEU A 124 1.24 18.84 6.87
C LEU A 124 0.88 17.49 6.25
N HIS A 125 1.66 16.48 6.59
CA HIS A 125 1.37 15.10 6.24
C HIS A 125 0.48 14.48 7.31
N VAL A 126 -0.79 14.31 6.99
CA VAL A 126 -1.83 13.84 7.91
C VAL A 126 -2.12 12.39 7.61
N ARG A 127 -1.90 11.53 8.61
CA ARG A 127 -2.28 10.12 8.55
C ARG A 127 -3.65 9.94 9.20
N PRO A 128 -4.69 9.54 8.45
CA PRO A 128 -5.97 9.15 9.02
C PRO A 128 -5.82 7.89 9.87
N ARG A 129 -6.74 7.70 10.81
CA ARG A 129 -6.83 6.40 11.49
C ARG A 129 -7.35 5.32 10.54
N ALA A 130 -7.03 4.06 10.85
CA ALA A 130 -7.40 2.90 10.04
C ALA A 130 -8.92 2.72 9.85
N ASP A 131 -9.73 3.17 10.81
CA ASP A 131 -11.19 3.21 10.74
C ASP A 131 -11.74 4.39 9.92
N SER A 132 -10.89 5.36 9.59
CA SER A 132 -11.20 6.56 8.80
C SER A 132 -10.57 6.56 7.40
N SER A 133 -10.13 5.39 6.90
CA SER A 133 -9.55 5.23 5.56
C SER A 133 -10.58 5.04 4.43
N SER A 134 -11.88 5.17 4.70
CA SER A 134 -12.92 5.08 3.67
C SER A 134 -12.90 6.30 2.74
N ALA A 135 -13.32 6.14 1.48
CA ALA A 135 -13.36 7.25 0.51
C ALA A 135 -14.16 8.46 1.01
N ALA A 136 -15.30 8.22 1.69
CA ALA A 136 -16.11 9.29 2.26
C ALA A 136 -15.43 10.00 3.45
N ALA A 137 -14.73 9.25 4.31
CA ALA A 137 -13.98 9.82 5.43
C ALA A 137 -12.79 10.67 4.95
N LEU A 138 -12.08 10.20 3.93
CA LEU A 138 -10.98 10.92 3.29
C LEU A 138 -11.47 12.21 2.60
N ASP A 139 -12.62 12.16 1.93
CA ASP A 139 -13.20 13.35 1.30
C ASP A 139 -13.67 14.37 2.35
N SER A 140 -14.22 13.91 3.48
CA SER A 140 -14.53 14.76 4.63
C SER A 140 -13.28 15.43 5.23
N LEU A 141 -12.18 14.68 5.41
CA LEU A 141 -10.90 15.21 5.84
C LEU A 141 -10.37 16.26 4.85
N ARG A 142 -10.44 15.97 3.55
CA ARG A 142 -10.05 16.91 2.50
C ARG A 142 -10.84 18.22 2.62
N HIS A 143 -12.17 18.16 2.66
CA HIS A 143 -13.02 19.35 2.79
C HIS A 143 -12.71 20.15 4.05
N TYR A 144 -12.49 19.47 5.17
CA TYR A 144 -12.14 20.12 6.43
C TYR A 144 -10.83 20.91 6.33
N PHE A 145 -9.76 20.31 5.82
CA PHE A 145 -8.47 21.00 5.68
C PHE A 145 -8.52 22.08 4.59
N SER A 146 -9.25 21.86 3.50
CA SER A 146 -9.44 22.86 2.46
C SER A 146 -10.21 24.10 2.94
N ALA A 147 -10.95 24.01 4.06
CA ALA A 147 -11.64 25.15 4.65
C ALA A 147 -10.70 26.07 5.47
N TRP A 148 -9.46 25.67 5.72
CA TRP A 148 -8.50 26.50 6.46
C TRP A 148 -7.96 27.63 5.56
N PRO A 149 -7.96 28.89 6.04
CA PRO A 149 -7.52 30.02 5.23
C PRO A 149 -6.02 29.97 4.91
N GLU A 150 -5.22 29.27 5.72
CA GLU A 150 -3.77 29.07 5.52
C GLU A 150 -3.43 27.95 4.53
N VAL A 151 -4.42 27.16 4.09
CA VAL A 151 -4.22 26.03 3.16
C VAL A 151 -4.36 26.50 1.72
N ASP A 152 -3.46 26.02 0.86
CA ASP A 152 -3.50 26.27 -0.59
C ASP A 152 -4.06 25.06 -1.35
N LEU A 153 -3.57 23.86 -1.00
CA LEU A 153 -3.98 22.62 -1.66
C LEU A 153 -4.04 21.45 -0.67
N VAL A 154 -5.04 20.59 -0.84
CA VAL A 154 -5.12 19.30 -0.13
C VAL A 154 -5.11 18.18 -1.15
N GLN A 155 -4.12 17.31 -1.08
CA GLN A 155 -4.02 16.10 -1.89
C GLN A 155 -4.25 14.87 -1.03
N VAL A 156 -5.00 13.92 -1.59
CA VAL A 156 -5.20 12.60 -0.99
C VAL A 156 -4.41 11.61 -1.83
N ASP A 157 -3.30 11.11 -1.29
CA ASP A 157 -2.39 10.19 -1.97
C ASP A 157 -2.97 8.77 -2.00
N SER A 158 -4.08 8.61 -2.71
CA SER A 158 -4.87 7.37 -2.78
C SER A 158 -4.73 6.65 -4.13
N GLN A 159 -4.24 7.31 -5.18
CA GLN A 159 -4.24 6.73 -6.53
C GLN A 159 -3.37 5.47 -6.65
N TRP A 160 -2.20 5.44 -6.00
CA TRP A 160 -1.32 4.28 -6.05
C TRP A 160 -1.89 3.09 -5.26
N VAL A 161 -2.52 3.35 -4.09
CA VAL A 161 -3.18 2.34 -3.25
C VAL A 161 -4.38 1.74 -3.98
N MET A 162 -5.21 2.56 -4.62
CA MET A 162 -6.35 2.09 -5.41
C MET A 162 -5.90 1.19 -6.57
N ARG A 163 -4.83 1.57 -7.28
CA ARG A 163 -4.27 0.75 -8.37
C ARG A 163 -3.71 -0.58 -7.85
N PHE A 164 -3.03 -0.58 -6.71
CA PHE A 164 -2.50 -1.80 -6.10
C PHE A 164 -3.62 -2.75 -5.66
N ASN A 165 -4.64 -2.23 -4.97
CA ASN A 165 -5.80 -3.02 -4.56
C ASN A 165 -6.57 -3.59 -5.76
N ALA A 166 -6.71 -2.83 -6.85
CA ALA A 166 -7.32 -3.33 -8.09
C ALA A 166 -6.53 -4.50 -8.70
N ILE A 167 -5.19 -4.44 -8.68
CA ILE A 167 -4.34 -5.55 -9.13
C ILE A 167 -4.50 -6.78 -8.23
N LEU A 168 -4.51 -6.57 -6.90
CA LEU A 168 -4.71 -7.66 -5.94
C LEU A 168 -6.08 -8.33 -6.09
N GLU A 169 -7.14 -7.56 -6.35
CA GLU A 169 -8.49 -8.10 -6.56
C GLU A 169 -8.57 -8.96 -7.83
N VAL A 170 -7.88 -8.58 -8.90
CA VAL A 170 -7.75 -9.40 -10.13
C VAL A 170 -7.03 -10.71 -9.84
N LEU A 171 -5.96 -10.69 -9.03
CA LEU A 171 -5.23 -11.90 -8.63
C LEU A 171 -6.01 -12.80 -7.66
N ARG A 172 -7.06 -12.26 -7.02
CA ARG A 172 -7.90 -12.99 -6.07
C ARG A 172 -9.07 -13.71 -6.74
N ARG A 173 -9.43 -13.32 -7.97
CA ARG A 173 -10.45 -13.97 -8.80
C ARG A 173 -9.96 -15.28 -9.39
#